data_AF-A0A1E1F3V6-F1
#
_entry.id   AF-A0A1E1F3V6-F1
#
_cell.length_a   1.000
_cell.length_b   1.000
_cell.length_c   1.000
_cell.angle_alpha   90.00
_cell.angle_beta   90.00
_cell.angle_gamma   90.00
#
_symmetry.space_group_name_H-M   'P 1'
#
loop_
_entity.id
_entity.type
_entity.pdbx_description
1 polymer ?
#
loop_
_entity_poly.entity_id
_entity_poly.type
_entity_poly.pdbx_seq_one_letter_code
_entity_poly.pdbx_strand_id
1 'polypeptide(L)'
;MLALHSALQGACICHLVTSASPFGAVTKRNAGEWLAYFEESRANPTIKAPKTQLMALPDLLKAVRKPRSAGDHSDGSDVAISSSDLVWLRRFHDEIRNQFVHFEPKGWAIELSGMPQLAALVARIIDQIAEKGYAFRHMEANSLNAMRANLLAMGQHMEAALR
;
A
#
# COMPACT_ATOMS: atom_id res chain seq x y z
N MET A 1 1.09 9.97 11.20
CA MET A 1 0.36 10.09 9.91
C MET A 1 1.19 9.64 8.73
N LEU A 2 2.32 10.29 8.41
CA LEU A 2 3.22 9.85 7.33
C LEU A 2 3.66 8.39 7.43
N ALA A 3 3.93 7.90 8.64
CA ALA A 3 4.28 6.48 8.87
C ALA A 3 3.14 5.53 8.50
N LEU A 4 1.89 5.83 8.90
CA LEU A 4 0.71 5.03 8.53
C LEU A 4 0.48 5.04 7.02
N HIS A 5 0.62 6.21 6.39
CA HIS A 5 0.53 6.37 4.94
C HIS A 5 1.59 5.52 4.22
N SER A 6 2.85 5.63 4.64
CA SER A 6 3.98 4.92 4.04
C SER A 6 3.87 3.41 4.25
N ALA A 7 3.45 2.98 5.45
CA ALA A 7 3.23 1.57 5.77
C ALA A 7 2.12 0.97 4.89
N LEU A 8 0.99 1.68 4.76
CA LEU A 8 -0.10 1.24 3.90
C LEU A 8 0.33 1.18 2.43
N GLN A 9 1.01 2.22 1.93
CA GLN A 9 1.50 2.26 0.55
C GLN A 9 2.49 1.13 0.27
N GLY A 10 3.43 0.89 1.19
CA GLY A 10 4.40 -0.21 1.10
C GLY A 10 3.71 -1.57 1.08
N ALA A 11 2.75 -1.80 1.98
CA ALA A 11 1.99 -3.05 2.01
C ALA A 11 1.22 -3.29 0.69
N CYS A 12 0.58 -2.26 0.14
CA CYS A 12 -0.10 -2.37 -1.15
C CYS A 12 0.88 -2.71 -2.30
N ILE A 13 2.06 -2.09 -2.34
CA ILE A 13 3.08 -2.40 -3.34
C ILE A 13 3.50 -3.86 -3.21
N CYS A 14 3.87 -4.30 -2.02
CA CYS A 14 4.29 -5.68 -1.78
C CYS A 14 3.21 -6.70 -2.16
N HIS A 15 1.94 -6.40 -1.91
CA HIS A 15 0.80 -7.23 -2.30
C HIS A 15 0.68 -7.38 -3.83
N LEU A 16 0.82 -6.27 -4.56
CA LEU A 16 0.58 -6.23 -6.00
C LEU A 16 1.80 -6.66 -6.83
N VAL A 17 3.02 -6.52 -6.31
CA VAL A 17 4.25 -6.78 -7.09
C VAL A 17 4.41 -8.27 -7.38
N THR A 18 4.23 -8.64 -8.64
CA THR A 18 4.35 -10.02 -9.11
C THR A 18 5.79 -10.56 -9.02
N SER A 19 5.99 -11.82 -9.44
CA SER A 19 7.33 -12.42 -9.52
C SER A 19 8.27 -11.66 -10.45
N ALA A 20 7.73 -10.93 -11.44
CA ALA A 20 8.48 -10.04 -12.30
C ALA A 20 8.34 -8.59 -11.79
N SER A 21 9.25 -8.17 -10.91
CA SER A 21 9.29 -6.77 -10.47
C SER A 21 9.57 -5.83 -11.65
N PRO A 22 8.89 -4.68 -11.77
CA PRO A 22 7.97 -4.06 -10.80
C PRO A 22 6.47 -4.16 -11.19
N PHE A 23 6.05 -5.21 -11.92
CA PHE A 23 4.68 -5.32 -12.42
C PHE A 23 3.63 -5.37 -11.29
N GLY A 24 2.44 -4.84 -11.57
CA GLY A 24 1.30 -4.82 -10.63
C GLY A 24 1.22 -3.57 -9.75
N ALA A 25 2.35 -2.95 -9.39
CA ALA A 25 2.38 -1.72 -8.58
C ALA A 25 2.72 -0.44 -9.37
N VAL A 26 3.12 -0.56 -10.64
CA VAL A 26 3.45 0.57 -11.52
C VAL A 26 2.25 1.06 -12.32
N THR A 27 2.35 2.29 -12.83
CA THR A 27 1.34 2.84 -13.76
C THR A 27 1.24 1.99 -15.03
N LYS A 28 0.07 1.98 -15.69
CA LYS A 28 -0.14 1.24 -16.95
C LYS A 28 0.89 1.59 -18.04
N ARG A 29 1.24 2.88 -18.14
CA ARG A 29 2.28 3.34 -19.09
C ARG A 29 3.63 2.73 -18.75
N ASN A 30 4.06 2.83 -17.49
CA ASN A 30 5.35 2.32 -17.06
C ASN A 30 5.42 0.78 -17.12
N ALA A 31 4.31 0.08 -16.91
CA ALA A 31 4.23 -1.36 -17.18
C ALA A 31 4.56 -1.68 -18.65
N GLY A 32 4.03 -0.89 -19.61
CA GLY A 32 4.37 -1.06 -21.03
C GLY A 32 5.85 -0.79 -21.33
N GLU A 33 6.44 0.24 -20.72
CA GLU A 33 7.88 0.54 -20.83
C GLU A 33 8.74 -0.61 -20.29
N TRP A 34 8.38 -1.18 -19.13
CA TRP A 34 9.06 -2.33 -18.56
C TRP A 34 8.91 -3.59 -19.41
N LEU A 35 7.73 -3.82 -19.99
CA LEU A 35 7.50 -4.96 -20.88
C LEU A 35 8.39 -4.88 -22.13
N ALA A 36 8.39 -3.73 -22.81
CA ALA A 36 9.25 -3.50 -23.97
C ALA A 36 10.74 -3.67 -23.61
N TYR A 37 11.16 -3.13 -22.47
CA TYR A 37 12.52 -3.33 -21.96
C TYR A 37 12.86 -4.80 -21.77
N PHE A 38 12.00 -5.60 -21.14
CA PHE A 38 12.27 -7.03 -20.92
C PHE A 38 12.29 -7.86 -22.19
N GLU A 39 11.56 -7.45 -23.23
CA GLU A 39 11.60 -8.09 -24.54
C GLU A 39 12.92 -7.75 -25.26
N GLU A 40 13.28 -6.47 -25.31
CA GLU A 40 14.48 -5.98 -25.97
C GLU A 40 15.77 -6.39 -25.26
N SER A 41 15.77 -6.46 -23.92
CA SER A 41 16.95 -6.84 -23.13
C SER A 41 17.42 -8.27 -23.38
N ARG A 42 16.55 -9.13 -23.94
CA ARG A 42 16.91 -10.51 -24.34
C ARG A 42 17.84 -10.53 -25.54
N ALA A 43 17.72 -9.55 -26.43
CA ALA A 43 18.52 -9.44 -27.65
C ALA A 43 19.63 -8.39 -27.53
N ASN A 44 19.43 -7.35 -26.71
CA ASN A 44 20.38 -6.27 -26.50
C ASN A 44 20.70 -6.10 -25.00
N PRO A 45 21.82 -6.64 -24.50
CA PRO A 45 22.19 -6.55 -23.09
C PRO A 45 22.60 -5.13 -22.64
N THR A 46 22.73 -4.17 -23.57
CA THR A 46 23.14 -2.79 -23.27
C THR A 46 21.98 -1.81 -23.13
N ILE A 47 20.74 -2.26 -23.37
CA ILE A 47 19.56 -1.42 -23.22
C ILE A 47 19.39 -0.98 -21.77
N LYS A 48 19.01 0.28 -21.56
CA LYS A 48 18.82 0.84 -20.23
C LYS A 48 17.41 0.55 -19.72
N ALA A 49 17.32 0.12 -18.47
CA ALA A 49 16.04 -0.06 -17.79
C ALA A 49 15.27 1.27 -17.69
N PRO A 50 13.94 1.26 -17.89
CA PRO A 50 13.12 2.44 -17.73
C PRO A 50 13.07 2.84 -16.25
N LYS A 51 12.80 4.12 -15.98
CA LYS A 51 12.63 4.60 -14.61
C LYS A 51 11.29 4.09 -14.04
N THR A 52 11.33 3.38 -12.92
CA THR A 52 10.11 2.88 -12.26
C THR A 52 9.21 4.03 -11.79
N GLN A 53 7.93 3.96 -12.15
CA GLN A 53 6.87 4.90 -11.75
C GLN A 53 5.75 4.13 -11.06
N LEU A 54 5.81 4.11 -9.73
CA LEU A 54 4.79 3.50 -8.89
C LEU A 54 3.46 4.25 -8.98
N MET A 55 2.36 3.52 -8.83
CA MET A 55 1.05 4.11 -8.63
C MET A 55 1.00 4.92 -7.32
N ALA A 56 0.18 5.97 -7.30
CA ALA A 56 -0.16 6.66 -6.06
C ALA A 56 -1.05 5.77 -5.17
N LEU A 57 -1.06 6.05 -3.86
CA LEU A 57 -1.84 5.27 -2.89
C LEU A 57 -3.31 5.05 -3.31
N PRO A 58 -4.06 6.06 -3.80
CA PRO A 58 -5.45 5.84 -4.20
C PRO A 58 -5.62 4.80 -5.32
N ASP A 59 -4.67 4.71 -6.24
CA ASP A 59 -4.72 3.75 -7.34
C ASP A 59 -4.23 2.37 -6.90
N LEU A 60 -3.24 2.32 -6.01
CA LEU A 60 -2.83 1.09 -5.32
C LEU A 60 -4.00 0.46 -4.56
N LEU A 61 -4.75 1.24 -3.77
CA LEU A 61 -5.91 0.74 -3.03
C LEU A 61 -7.03 0.21 -3.94
N LYS A 62 -7.25 0.85 -5.10
CA LYS A 62 -8.18 0.35 -6.12
C LYS A 62 -7.71 -0.96 -6.75
N ALA A 63 -6.41 -1.17 -6.88
CA ALA A 63 -5.85 -2.40 -7.42
C ALA A 63 -5.91 -3.53 -6.38
N VAL A 64 -5.54 -3.26 -5.13
CA VAL A 64 -5.55 -4.22 -4.00
C VAL A 64 -6.94 -4.78 -3.69
N ARG A 65 -8.01 -3.99 -3.87
CA ARG A 65 -9.38 -4.48 -3.66
C ARG A 65 -9.93 -5.37 -4.78
N LYS A 66 -9.18 -5.60 -5.87
CA LYS A 66 -9.64 -6.49 -6.94
C LYS A 66 -9.49 -7.95 -6.48
N PRO A 67 -10.40 -8.85 -6.89
CA PRO A 67 -10.19 -10.27 -6.71
C PRO A 67 -8.90 -10.72 -7.41
N ARG A 68 -8.18 -11.67 -6.82
CA ARG A 68 -6.93 -12.22 -7.37
C ARG A 68 -5.88 -11.13 -7.63
N SER A 69 -5.79 -10.17 -6.71
CA SER A 69 -4.88 -9.01 -6.86
C SER A 69 -3.50 -9.25 -6.27
N ALA A 70 -3.32 -10.31 -5.48
CA ALA A 70 -1.98 -10.71 -5.06
C ALA A 70 -1.14 -10.98 -6.31
N GLY A 71 0.14 -10.63 -6.28
CA GLY A 71 0.97 -10.75 -7.48
C GLY A 71 1.25 -12.19 -7.95
N ASP A 72 0.88 -13.21 -7.20
CA ASP A 72 0.81 -14.62 -7.64
C ASP A 72 -0.61 -15.08 -8.04
N HIS A 73 -1.61 -14.20 -7.91
CA HIS A 73 -3.03 -14.47 -8.13
C HIS A 73 -3.60 -15.61 -7.27
N SER A 74 -2.96 -15.94 -6.14
CA SER A 74 -3.38 -17.03 -5.26
C SER A 74 -4.54 -16.67 -4.34
N ASP A 75 -4.86 -15.37 -4.20
CA ASP A 75 -5.94 -14.89 -3.36
C ASP A 75 -7.32 -15.18 -3.99
N GLY A 76 -8.07 -16.07 -3.36
CA GLY A 76 -9.47 -16.37 -3.73
C GLY A 76 -10.48 -15.28 -3.34
N SER A 77 -10.06 -14.29 -2.55
CA SER A 77 -10.91 -13.21 -2.03
C SER A 77 -10.18 -11.87 -2.03
N ASP A 78 -10.91 -10.79 -2.20
CA ASP A 78 -10.42 -9.42 -2.19
C ASP A 78 -9.97 -8.97 -0.79
N VAL A 79 -9.14 -7.92 -0.75
CA VAL A 79 -8.91 -7.14 0.48
C VAL A 79 -10.11 -6.21 0.66
N ALA A 80 -10.79 -6.32 1.81
CA ALA A 80 -12.06 -5.66 2.05
C ALA A 80 -11.85 -4.16 2.31
N ILE A 81 -11.86 -3.37 1.23
CA ILE A 81 -11.78 -1.92 1.26
C ILE A 81 -13.08 -1.36 0.69
N SER A 82 -13.93 -0.84 1.57
CA SER A 82 -15.22 -0.27 1.16
C SER A 82 -15.03 1.02 0.35
N SER A 83 -16.08 1.44 -0.37
CA SER A 83 -16.06 2.73 -1.08
C SER A 83 -15.86 3.92 -0.12
N SER A 84 -16.43 3.85 1.09
CA SER A 84 -16.20 4.84 2.15
C SER A 84 -14.75 4.85 2.63
N ASP A 85 -14.14 3.68 2.85
CA ASP A 85 -12.71 3.57 3.21
C ASP A 85 -11.84 4.23 2.13
N LEU A 86 -12.13 3.98 0.84
CA LEU A 86 -11.38 4.57 -0.26
C LEU A 86 -11.49 6.09 -0.33
N VAL A 87 -12.69 6.65 -0.15
CA VAL A 87 -12.90 8.10 -0.15
C VAL A 87 -12.09 8.73 0.97
N TRP A 88 -12.14 8.12 2.15
CA TRP A 88 -11.44 8.63 3.30
C TRP A 88 -9.92 8.50 3.21
N LEU A 89 -9.40 7.36 2.75
CA LEU A 89 -7.97 7.14 2.51
C LEU A 89 -7.42 8.02 1.38
N ARG A 90 -8.24 8.34 0.37
CA ARG A 90 -7.86 9.31 -0.67
C ARG A 90 -7.73 10.71 -0.07
N ARG A 91 -8.73 11.15 0.70
CA ARG A 91 -8.67 12.45 1.37
C ARG A 91 -7.44 12.54 2.26
N PHE A 92 -7.15 11.50 3.03
CA PHE A 92 -5.93 11.37 3.81
C PHE A 92 -4.66 11.45 2.95
N HIS A 93 -4.58 10.76 1.82
CA HIS A 93 -3.44 10.86 0.90
C HIS A 93 -3.22 12.30 0.41
N ASP A 94 -4.29 12.96 -0.03
CA ASP A 94 -4.25 14.30 -0.61
C ASP A 94 -3.90 15.35 0.47
N GLU A 95 -4.43 15.21 1.69
CA GLU A 95 -4.20 16.16 2.78
C GLU A 95 -2.83 15.97 3.44
N ILE A 96 -2.42 14.74 3.79
CA ILE A 96 -1.13 14.50 4.44
C ILE A 96 0.03 14.84 3.52
N ARG A 97 0.01 14.35 2.29
CA ARG A 97 1.14 14.57 1.38
C ARG A 97 1.34 16.07 1.17
N ASN A 98 0.27 16.82 0.96
CA ASN A 98 0.36 18.25 0.71
C ASN A 98 0.78 19.04 1.96
N GLN A 99 0.27 18.68 3.16
CA GLN A 99 0.61 19.37 4.40
C GLN A 99 2.05 19.15 4.87
N PHE A 100 2.66 18.01 4.53
CA PHE A 100 4.02 17.69 4.96
C PHE A 100 5.10 17.87 3.88
N VAL A 101 4.73 17.94 2.60
CA VAL A 101 5.67 18.18 1.49
C VAL A 101 5.80 19.67 1.17
N HIS A 102 4.74 20.46 1.36
CA HIS A 102 4.74 21.90 1.12
C HIS A 102 4.60 22.64 2.47
N PHE A 103 5.73 23.01 3.07
CA PHE A 103 5.78 23.81 4.31
C PHE A 103 5.30 25.25 4.03
N GLU A 104 4.00 25.47 3.95
CA GLU A 104 3.43 26.78 4.31
C GLU A 104 3.20 26.80 5.83
N PRO A 105 3.63 27.85 6.55
CA PRO A 105 3.47 27.94 7.99
C PRO A 105 2.00 28.18 8.34
N LYS A 106 1.19 27.11 8.34
CA LYS A 106 -0.12 27.10 8.99
C LYS A 106 0.09 26.61 10.41
N GLY A 107 -0.34 27.39 11.40
CA GLY A 107 -0.24 27.03 12.82
C GLY A 107 -0.71 25.59 13.04
N TRP A 108 0.10 24.80 13.76
CA TRP A 108 -0.12 23.38 13.94
C TRP A 108 -1.28 23.14 14.92
N ALA A 109 -2.52 23.30 14.45
CA ALA A 109 -3.65 22.60 15.02
C ALA A 109 -3.76 21.27 14.27
N ILE A 110 -3.01 20.27 14.72
CA ILE A 110 -3.23 18.90 14.24
C ILE A 110 -4.56 18.48 14.84
N GLU A 111 -5.61 18.47 14.01
CA GLU A 111 -6.87 17.88 14.39
C GLU A 111 -6.63 16.38 14.59
N LEU A 112 -6.52 15.96 15.86
CA LEU A 112 -6.37 14.56 16.24
C LEU A 112 -7.69 13.77 16.08
N SER A 113 -8.79 14.46 15.74
CA SER A 113 -10.08 13.84 15.43
C SER A 113 -9.94 12.95 14.20
N GLY A 114 -10.36 11.69 14.29
CA GLY A 114 -10.28 10.74 13.18
C GLY A 114 -8.98 9.92 13.12
N MET A 115 -7.95 10.29 13.88
CA MET A 115 -6.66 9.59 13.86
C MET A 115 -6.72 8.15 14.37
N PRO A 116 -7.41 7.85 15.50
CA PRO A 116 -7.55 6.47 15.95
C PRO A 116 -8.31 5.62 14.94
N GLN A 117 -9.41 6.13 14.37
CA GLN A 117 -10.15 5.43 13.30
C GLN A 117 -9.22 5.10 12.13
N LEU A 118 -8.29 6.01 11.78
CA LEU A 118 -7.45 5.86 10.60
C LEU A 118 -6.39 4.82 10.87
N ALA A 119 -5.76 4.89 12.04
CA ALA A 119 -4.80 3.90 12.48
C ALA A 119 -5.44 2.50 12.51
N ALA A 120 -6.65 2.37 13.06
CA ALA A 120 -7.40 1.11 13.05
C ALA A 120 -7.70 0.61 11.63
N LEU A 121 -8.17 1.49 10.73
CA LEU A 121 -8.41 1.16 9.33
C LEU A 121 -7.14 0.67 8.62
N VAL A 122 -6.03 1.39 8.80
CA VAL A 122 -4.73 1.03 8.21
C VAL A 122 -4.26 -0.31 8.76
N ALA A 123 -4.36 -0.54 10.08
CA ALA A 123 -4.01 -1.82 10.70
C ALA A 123 -4.79 -2.98 10.06
N ARG A 124 -6.12 -2.82 9.97
CA ARG A 124 -7.01 -3.81 9.39
C ARG A 124 -6.65 -4.15 7.95
N ILE A 125 -6.38 -3.14 7.12
CA ILE A 125 -6.03 -3.36 5.70
C ILE A 125 -4.68 -4.08 5.59
N ILE A 126 -3.67 -3.68 6.37
CA ILE A 126 -2.35 -4.33 6.34
C ILE A 126 -2.43 -5.78 6.82
N ASP A 127 -3.21 -6.07 7.86
CA ASP A 127 -3.40 -7.44 8.34
C ASP A 127 -4.12 -8.31 7.29
N GLN A 128 -5.14 -7.78 6.61
CA GLN A 128 -5.79 -8.50 5.49
C GLN A 128 -4.82 -8.75 4.32
N ILE A 129 -3.96 -7.78 3.99
CA ILE A 129 -2.89 -7.97 2.99
C ILE A 129 -1.93 -9.07 3.44
N ALA A 130 -1.56 -9.09 4.73
CA ALA A 130 -0.69 -10.12 5.28
C ALA A 130 -1.32 -11.52 5.23
N GLU A 131 -2.62 -11.62 5.47
CA GLU A 131 -3.38 -12.87 5.40
C GLU A 131 -3.39 -13.46 3.98
N LYS A 132 -3.36 -12.64 2.92
CA LYS A 132 -3.25 -13.14 1.54
C LYS A 132 -1.89 -13.82 1.26
N GLY A 133 -0.90 -13.68 2.14
CA GLY A 133 0.35 -14.44 2.13
C GLY A 133 1.42 -13.95 1.14
N TYR A 134 1.06 -13.23 0.09
CA TYR A 134 2.02 -12.87 -0.94
C TYR A 134 2.89 -11.65 -0.60
N ALA A 135 2.33 -10.64 0.07
CA ALA A 135 2.99 -9.36 0.32
C ALA A 135 4.26 -9.48 1.19
N PHE A 136 4.22 -10.30 2.22
CA PHE A 136 5.31 -10.43 3.20
C PHE A 136 6.04 -11.78 3.09
N ARG A 137 5.98 -12.44 1.93
CA ARG A 137 6.58 -13.76 1.68
C ARG A 137 8.09 -13.86 1.93
N HIS A 138 8.79 -12.73 1.91
CA HIS A 138 10.24 -12.64 2.16
C HIS A 138 10.56 -12.25 3.61
N MET A 139 9.54 -11.98 4.43
CA MET A 139 9.72 -11.69 5.85
C MET A 139 9.81 -12.99 6.64
N GLU A 140 10.70 -13.04 7.62
CA GLU A 140 10.80 -14.19 8.53
C GLU A 140 9.49 -14.39 9.30
N ALA A 141 9.12 -15.66 9.54
CA ALA A 141 7.87 -16.01 10.21
C ALA A 141 7.70 -15.33 11.57
N ASN A 142 8.76 -15.24 12.38
CA ASN A 142 8.71 -14.57 13.68
C ASN A 142 8.43 -13.07 13.55
N SER A 143 9.05 -12.42 12.56
CA SER A 143 8.86 -10.99 12.28
C SER A 143 7.44 -10.72 11.76
N LEU A 144 6.92 -11.58 10.89
CA LEU A 144 5.55 -11.50 10.38
C LEU A 144 4.54 -11.66 11.53
N ASN A 145 4.73 -12.66 12.39
CA ASN A 145 3.86 -12.90 13.54
C ASN A 145 3.88 -11.71 14.52
N ALA A 146 5.06 -11.16 14.82
CA ALA A 146 5.20 -9.97 15.65
C ALA A 146 4.51 -8.75 15.02
N MET A 147 4.68 -8.53 13.71
CA MET A 147 4.01 -7.46 12.99
C MET A 147 2.48 -7.60 13.09
N ARG A 148 1.93 -8.79 12.84
CA ARG A 148 0.49 -9.03 12.92
C ARG A 148 -0.05 -8.82 14.33
N ALA A 149 0.66 -9.29 15.37
CA ALA A 149 0.30 -9.02 16.75
C ALA A 149 0.25 -7.52 17.06
N ASN A 150 1.24 -6.75 16.57
CA ASN A 150 1.29 -5.29 16.74
C ASN A 150 0.15 -4.58 15.99
N LEU A 151 -0.22 -5.03 14.78
CA LEU A 151 -1.35 -4.47 14.02
C LEU A 151 -2.68 -4.70 14.76
N LEU A 152 -2.88 -5.91 15.30
CA LEU A 152 -4.06 -6.24 16.10
C LEU A 152 -4.14 -5.38 17.37
N ALA A 153 -3.04 -5.29 18.13
CA ALA A 153 -2.97 -4.47 19.33
C ALA A 153 -3.24 -2.98 19.00
N MET A 154 -2.67 -2.47 17.90
CA MET A 154 -2.95 -1.11 17.43
C MET A 154 -4.44 -0.93 17.14
N GLY A 155 -5.08 -1.84 16.40
CA GLY A 155 -6.52 -1.77 16.13
C GLY A 155 -7.35 -1.70 17.41
N GLN A 156 -7.09 -2.59 18.37
CA GLN A 156 -7.79 -2.64 19.66
C GLN A 156 -7.61 -1.37 20.49
N HIS A 157 -6.37 -0.87 20.60
CA HIS A 157 -6.09 0.36 21.35
C HIS A 157 -6.76 1.58 20.72
N MET A 158 -6.78 1.64 19.39
CA MET A 158 -7.40 2.76 18.69
C MET A 158 -8.92 2.73 18.78
N GLU A 159 -9.56 1.56 18.75
CA GLU A 159 -11.00 1.42 19.00
C GLU A 159 -11.38 1.78 20.44
N ALA A 160 -10.54 1.43 21.42
CA ALA A 160 -10.76 1.80 22.81
C ALA A 160 -10.67 3.31 23.03
N ALA A 161 -9.79 4.01 22.32
CA ALA A 161 -9.64 5.47 22.38
C ALA A 161 -10.83 6.26 21.79
N LEU A 162 -11.79 5.56 21.17
CA LEU A 162 -12.99 6.14 20.57
C LEU A 162 -14.25 6.01 21.42
N ARG A 163 -14.15 5.35 22.57
CA ARG A 163 -15.23 5.18 23.56
C ARG A 163 -15.06 6.19 24.68
#